data_AF-A0A6B3EHI9-F1
#
_entry.id   AF-A0A6B3EHI9-F1
#
_cell.length_a   1.000
_cell.length_b   1.000
_cell.length_c   1.000
_cell.angle_alpha   90.00
_cell.angle_beta   90.00
_cell.angle_gamma   90.00
#
_symmetry.space_group_name_H-M   'P 1'
#
loop_
_entity.id
_entity.type
_entity.pdbx_description
1 polymer ?
#
loop_
_entity_poly.entity_id
_entity_poly.type
_entity_poly.pdbx_seq_one_letter_code
_entity_poly.pdbx_strand_id
1 'polypeptide(L)'
;ADRASVARFVVAWREPLHLLVNNAGVVTGGLARTREGWEWQFATNHLGHFALATGLRASLAAGAAERGGARVVAVSSTAHMRAGVDFDDLHFTHRAYDPQLAYARSKTANSLFAVEATRRWAGDGIVANAVNPGGVA
;
A
#
# COMPACT_ATOMS: atom_id res chain seq x y z
N ALA A 1 2.71 8.51 -5.12
CA ALA A 1 3.57 7.85 -6.13
C ALA A 1 3.09 8.22 -7.53
N ASP A 2 3.99 8.34 -8.51
CA ASP A 2 3.65 8.54 -9.92
C ASP A 2 2.99 7.27 -10.48
N ARG A 3 1.71 7.37 -10.88
CA ARG A 3 0.93 6.24 -11.39
C ARG A 3 1.47 5.70 -12.70
N ALA A 4 1.99 6.58 -13.56
CA ALA A 4 2.55 6.17 -14.84
C ALA A 4 3.80 5.29 -14.61
N SER A 5 4.62 5.65 -13.63
CA SER A 5 5.77 4.82 -13.24
C SER A 5 5.35 3.45 -12.72
N VAL A 6 4.35 3.37 -11.84
CA VAL A 6 3.84 2.09 -11.32
C VAL A 6 3.29 1.23 -12.47
N ALA A 7 2.49 1.81 -13.37
CA ALA A 7 1.93 1.09 -14.50
C ALA A 7 3.01 0.54 -15.44
N ARG A 8 4.05 1.32 -15.75
CA ARG A 8 5.19 0.85 -16.54
C ARG A 8 5.89 -0.34 -15.88
N PHE A 9 6.11 -0.29 -14.56
CA PHE A 9 6.72 -1.39 -13.83
C PHE A 9 5.86 -2.66 -13.92
N VAL A 10 4.56 -2.54 -13.66
CA VAL A 10 3.61 -3.67 -13.73
C VAL A 10 3.62 -4.31 -15.12
N VAL A 11 3.59 -3.52 -16.19
CA VAL A 11 3.60 -4.04 -17.57
C VAL A 11 4.92 -4.71 -17.94
N ALA A 12 6.03 -4.21 -17.40
CA ALA A 12 7.36 -4.77 -17.65
C ALA A 12 7.60 -6.09 -16.91
N TRP A 13 6.91 -6.35 -15.79
CA TRP A 13 7.06 -7.57 -15.03
C TRP A 13 6.27 -8.72 -15.66
N ARG A 14 6.95 -9.81 -16.03
CA ARG A 14 6.31 -10.98 -16.68
C ARG A 14 6.54 -12.31 -15.99
N GLU A 15 7.38 -12.32 -14.96
CA GLU A 15 7.74 -13.53 -14.24
C GLU A 15 6.74 -13.83 -13.10
N PRO A 16 6.64 -15.09 -12.66
CA PRO A 16 6.01 -15.46 -11.40
C PRO A 16 6.60 -14.65 -10.23
N LEU A 17 5.75 -14.24 -9.29
CA LEU A 17 6.15 -13.46 -8.13
C LEU A 17 5.74 -14.19 -6.86
N HIS A 18 6.71 -14.62 -6.06
CA HIS A 18 6.42 -15.35 -4.81
C HIS A 18 6.22 -14.42 -3.61
N LEU A 19 6.84 -13.24 -3.62
CA LEU A 19 6.82 -12.28 -2.53
C LEU A 19 6.84 -10.84 -3.04
N LEU A 20 5.89 -10.03 -2.56
CA LEU A 20 5.89 -8.58 -2.73
C LEU A 20 5.98 -7.90 -1.36
N VAL A 21 6.96 -7.03 -1.15
CA VAL A 21 7.09 -6.23 0.08
C VAL A 21 6.82 -4.76 -0.24
N ASN A 22 5.63 -4.29 0.14
CA ASN A 22 5.21 -2.89 0.07
C ASN A 22 5.84 -2.12 1.24
N ASN A 23 7.14 -1.87 1.15
CA ASN A 23 7.95 -1.24 2.20
C ASN A 23 8.05 0.28 2.07
N ALA A 24 8.11 0.81 0.84
CA ALA A 24 8.42 2.22 0.61
C ALA A 24 7.45 3.16 1.36
N GLY A 25 7.99 4.11 2.11
CA GLY A 25 7.20 5.00 2.94
C GLY A 25 7.82 6.38 3.03
N VAL A 26 6.96 7.40 3.05
CA VAL A 26 7.34 8.79 3.27
C VAL A 26 6.56 9.34 4.46
N VAL A 27 7.24 10.20 5.21
CA VAL A 27 6.66 11.08 6.24
C VAL A 27 7.04 12.49 5.83
N THR A 28 6.06 13.37 5.64
CA THR A 28 6.31 14.77 5.25
C THR A 28 6.11 15.71 6.43
N GLY A 29 6.76 16.87 6.41
CA GLY A 29 6.54 17.93 7.41
C GLY A 29 5.34 18.83 7.13
N GLY A 30 4.75 18.75 5.93
CA GLY A 30 3.66 19.60 5.50
C GLY A 30 2.91 19.02 4.29
N LEU A 31 1.84 19.70 3.87
CA LEU A 31 0.99 19.26 2.77
C LEU A 31 1.76 19.35 1.45
N ALA A 32 1.98 18.21 0.83
CA ALA A 32 2.45 18.09 -0.54
C ALA A 32 1.42 17.30 -1.35
N ARG A 33 1.37 17.53 -2.66
CA ARG A 33 0.46 16.85 -3.57
C ARG A 33 1.21 16.27 -4.77
N THR A 34 0.76 15.12 -5.25
CA THR A 34 1.22 14.59 -6.55
C THR A 34 0.72 15.50 -7.68
N ARG A 35 1.16 15.24 -8.93
CA ARG A 35 0.69 15.99 -10.10
C ARG A 35 -0.84 15.89 -10.29
N GLU A 36 -1.43 14.79 -9.85
CA GLU A 36 -2.87 14.52 -9.85
C GLU A 36 -3.64 15.15 -8.67
N GLY A 37 -2.95 15.91 -7.80
CA GLY A 37 -3.56 16.58 -6.66
C GLY A 37 -3.73 15.70 -5.41
N TRP A 38 -3.25 14.46 -5.43
CA TRP A 38 -3.39 13.54 -4.30
C TRP A 38 -2.41 13.87 -3.18
N GLU A 39 -2.89 13.80 -1.94
CA GLU A 39 -2.03 13.98 -0.76
C GLU A 39 -0.85 13.00 -0.78
N TRP A 40 0.35 13.53 -0.59
CA TRP A 40 1.60 12.82 -0.92
C TRP A 40 1.85 11.57 -0.09
N GLN A 41 1.58 11.59 1.22
CA GLN A 41 1.80 10.44 2.09
C GLN A 41 0.85 9.30 1.74
N PHE A 42 -0.44 9.57 1.61
CA PHE A 42 -1.45 8.59 1.23
C PHE A 42 -1.21 8.05 -0.19
N ALA A 43 -0.89 8.94 -1.14
CA ALA A 43 -0.59 8.56 -2.51
C ALA A 43 0.64 7.65 -2.65
N THR A 44 1.63 7.81 -1.76
CA THR A 44 2.89 7.05 -1.82
C THR A 44 2.83 5.80 -0.97
N ASN A 45 2.48 5.94 0.30
CA ASN A 45 2.50 4.85 1.27
C ASN A 45 1.41 3.80 1.00
N HIS A 46 0.31 4.21 0.38
CA HIS A 46 -0.85 3.37 0.15
C HIS A 46 -1.25 3.25 -1.33
N LEU A 47 -1.68 4.33 -2.00
CA LEU A 47 -2.26 4.20 -3.35
C LEU A 47 -1.28 3.65 -4.39
N GLY A 48 -0.01 4.04 -4.32
CA GLY A 48 1.05 3.48 -5.18
C GLY A 48 1.24 1.99 -4.96
N HIS A 49 1.33 1.56 -3.70
CA HIS A 49 1.43 0.15 -3.33
C HIS A 49 0.19 -0.67 -3.69
N PHE A 50 -1.00 -0.08 -3.52
CA PHE A 50 -2.26 -0.69 -3.93
C PHE A 50 -2.27 -0.94 -5.44
N ALA A 51 -1.91 0.05 -6.24
CA ALA A 51 -1.82 -0.08 -7.69
C ALA A 51 -0.76 -1.10 -8.12
N LEU A 52 0.40 -1.13 -7.44
CA LEU A 52 1.45 -2.10 -7.71
C LEU A 52 1.00 -3.54 -7.41
N ALA A 53 0.47 -3.79 -6.21
CA ALA A 53 0.07 -5.13 -5.78
C ALA A 53 -1.12 -5.66 -6.60
N THR A 54 -2.09 -4.80 -6.92
CA THR A 54 -3.22 -5.18 -7.79
C THR A 54 -2.77 -5.47 -9.21
N GLY A 55 -1.86 -4.66 -9.76
CA GLY A 55 -1.28 -4.87 -11.09
C GLY A 55 -0.45 -6.16 -11.19
N LEU A 56 0.26 -6.53 -10.13
CA LEU A 56 1.07 -7.76 -10.06
C LEU A 56 0.29 -8.99 -9.58
N ARG A 57 -1.04 -8.90 -9.39
CA ARG A 57 -1.84 -10.01 -8.87
C ARG A 57 -1.72 -11.28 -9.71
N ALA A 58 -1.67 -11.16 -11.04
CA ALA A 58 -1.50 -12.32 -11.92
C ALA A 58 -0.14 -13.01 -11.74
N SER A 59 0.94 -12.22 -11.61
CA SER A 59 2.27 -12.76 -11.29
C SER A 59 2.32 -13.39 -9.91
N LEU A 60 1.64 -12.81 -8.92
CA LEU A 60 1.50 -13.40 -7.58
C LEU A 60 0.75 -14.74 -7.63
N ALA A 61 -0.34 -14.83 -8.39
CA ALA A 61 -1.09 -16.07 -8.57
C ALA A 61 -0.25 -17.14 -9.27
N ALA A 62 0.53 -16.75 -10.29
CA ALA A 62 1.48 -17.65 -10.94
C ALA A 62 2.55 -18.16 -9.97
N GLY A 63 3.14 -17.26 -9.16
CA GLY A 63 4.10 -17.64 -8.13
C GLY A 63 3.48 -18.55 -7.06
N ALA A 64 2.22 -18.32 -6.71
CA ALA A 64 1.48 -19.17 -5.78
C ALA A 64 1.28 -20.58 -6.36
N ALA A 65 0.92 -20.70 -7.64
CA ALA A 65 0.76 -21.98 -8.32
C ALA A 65 2.06 -22.79 -8.36
N GLU A 66 3.22 -22.14 -8.46
CA GLU A 66 4.53 -22.82 -8.47
C GLU A 66 4.95 -23.37 -7.11
N ARG A 67 4.65 -22.66 -6.02
CA ARG A 67 5.21 -22.94 -4.68
C ARG A 67 4.18 -23.24 -3.60
N GLY A 68 2.91 -23.38 -3.98
CA GLY A 68 1.81 -23.59 -3.03
C GLY A 68 1.40 -22.35 -2.24
N GLY A 69 1.82 -21.16 -2.69
CA GLY A 69 1.41 -19.88 -2.11
C GLY A 69 2.32 -18.70 -2.48
N ALA A 70 1.75 -17.50 -2.50
CA ALA A 70 2.49 -16.25 -2.64
C ALA A 70 2.11 -15.28 -1.52
N ARG A 71 2.99 -14.33 -1.21
CA ARG A 71 2.81 -13.40 -0.10
C ARG A 71 2.92 -11.95 -0.51
N VAL A 72 2.05 -11.11 0.05
CA VAL A 72 2.22 -9.66 0.06
C VAL A 72 2.45 -9.20 1.50
N VAL A 73 3.47 -8.38 1.72
CA VAL A 73 3.75 -7.76 3.02
C VAL A 73 3.51 -6.27 2.92
N ALA A 74 2.50 -5.76 3.62
CA ALA A 74 2.21 -4.33 3.71
C ALA A 74 2.87 -3.76 4.98
N VAL A 75 3.93 -2.96 4.80
CA VAL A 75 4.61 -2.35 5.95
C VAL A 75 3.75 -1.21 6.49
N SER A 76 3.24 -1.43 7.70
CA SER A 76 2.46 -0.51 8.51
C SER A 76 3.37 0.18 9.55
N SER A 77 2.78 0.72 10.62
CA SER A 77 3.47 1.38 11.74
C SER A 77 2.53 1.39 12.95
N THR A 78 3.05 1.56 14.18
CA THR A 78 2.20 1.86 15.35
C THR A 78 1.26 3.05 15.13
N ALA A 79 1.59 3.96 14.21
CA ALA A 79 0.74 5.08 13.82
C ALA A 79 -0.67 4.65 13.35
N HIS A 80 -0.85 3.44 12.81
CA HIS A 80 -2.17 2.96 12.38
C HIS A 80 -3.21 2.92 13.52
N MET A 81 -2.75 2.83 14.77
CA MET A 81 -3.64 2.82 15.94
C MET A 81 -4.19 4.22 16.28
N ARG A 82 -3.65 5.29 15.67
CA ARG A 82 -4.00 6.68 16.01
C ARG A 82 -5.19 7.22 15.24
N ALA A 83 -5.49 6.67 14.06
CA ALA A 83 -6.59 7.16 13.22
C ALA A 83 -7.08 6.12 12.21
N GLY A 84 -8.39 6.07 11.98
CA GLY A 84 -9.01 5.36 10.86
C GLY A 84 -8.82 6.09 9.54
N VAL A 85 -8.99 5.38 8.42
CA VAL A 85 -9.07 6.02 7.08
C VAL A 85 -10.35 6.83 7.00
N ASP A 86 -10.24 8.03 6.45
CA ASP A 86 -11.37 8.92 6.22
C ASP A 86 -11.64 8.97 4.72
N PHE A 87 -12.61 8.16 4.30
CA PHE A 87 -12.91 7.98 2.89
C PHE A 87 -13.57 9.22 2.27
N ASP A 88 -14.14 10.10 3.07
CA ASP A 88 -14.77 11.34 2.62
C ASP A 88 -13.74 12.45 2.37
N ASP A 89 -12.55 12.36 2.97
CA ASP A 89 -11.49 13.36 2.82
C ASP A 89 -10.07 12.76 2.89
N LEU A 90 -9.79 11.85 1.96
CA LEU A 90 -8.47 11.20 1.82
C LEU A 90 -7.34 12.19 1.53
N HIS A 91 -7.67 13.35 1.00
CA HIS A 91 -6.72 14.29 0.43
C HIS A 91 -6.67 15.64 1.17
N PHE A 92 -7.31 15.75 2.33
CA PHE A 92 -7.34 16.97 3.15
C PHE A 92 -7.78 18.18 2.33
N THR A 93 -8.92 18.07 1.65
CA THR A 93 -9.56 19.14 0.88
C THR A 93 -10.62 19.88 1.68
N HIS A 94 -11.11 19.29 2.78
CA HIS A 94 -12.18 19.85 3.61
C HIS A 94 -11.73 20.18 5.05
N ARG A 95 -10.44 20.03 5.35
CA ARG A 95 -9.84 20.30 6.66
C ARG A 95 -8.39 20.77 6.56
N ALA A 96 -7.88 21.37 7.64
CA ALA A 96 -6.46 21.68 7.76
C ALA A 96 -5.60 20.40 7.72
N TYR A 97 -4.44 20.47 7.07
CA TYR A 97 -3.55 19.34 6.97
C TYR A 97 -2.81 19.09 8.29
N ASP A 98 -2.85 17.85 8.75
CA ASP A 98 -2.02 17.34 9.85
C ASP A 98 -1.13 16.22 9.30
N PRO A 99 0.20 16.40 9.25
CA PRO A 99 1.11 15.41 8.70
C PRO A 99 1.14 14.09 9.46
N GLN A 100 0.96 14.11 10.80
CA GLN A 100 0.94 12.90 11.62
C GLN A 100 -0.35 12.13 11.42
N LEU A 101 -1.48 12.83 11.31
CA LEU A 101 -2.77 12.24 10.98
C LEU A 101 -2.76 11.64 9.57
N ALA A 102 -2.22 12.35 8.58
CA ALA A 102 -2.08 11.85 7.20
C ALA A 102 -1.24 10.56 7.15
N TYR A 103 -0.11 10.56 7.87
CA TYR A 103 0.73 9.37 8.01
C TYR A 103 -0.03 8.20 8.64
N ALA A 104 -0.68 8.43 9.79
CA ALA A 104 -1.46 7.43 10.52
C ALA A 104 -2.54 6.80 9.63
N ARG A 105 -3.31 7.62 8.92
CA ARG A 105 -4.33 7.19 7.96
C ARG A 105 -3.74 6.30 6.85
N SER A 106 -2.58 6.68 6.31
CA SER A 106 -1.90 5.86 5.29
C SER A 106 -1.47 4.48 5.82
N LYS A 107 -1.06 4.40 7.09
CA LYS A 107 -0.64 3.14 7.72
C LYS A 107 -1.84 2.27 8.14
N THR A 108 -2.96 2.87 8.52
CA THR A 108 -4.24 2.17 8.65
C THR A 108 -4.70 1.57 7.33
N ALA A 109 -4.60 2.34 6.24
CA ALA A 109 -4.94 1.85 4.90
C ALA A 109 -4.09 0.64 4.49
N ASN A 110 -2.81 0.58 4.87
CA ASN A 110 -1.96 -0.60 4.65
C ASN A 110 -2.44 -1.82 5.44
N SER A 111 -2.86 -1.64 6.69
CA SER A 111 -3.42 -2.73 7.50
C SER A 111 -4.74 -3.25 6.91
N LEU A 112 -5.64 -2.35 6.52
CA LEU A 112 -6.92 -2.70 5.89
C LEU A 112 -6.71 -3.40 4.54
N PHE A 113 -5.73 -2.95 3.75
CA PHE A 113 -5.35 -3.62 2.51
C PHE A 113 -4.94 -5.06 2.75
N ALA A 114 -4.10 -5.35 3.75
CA ALA A 114 -3.68 -6.72 4.02
C ALA A 114 -4.85 -7.65 4.38
N VAL A 115 -5.79 -7.16 5.19
CA VAL A 115 -7.01 -7.89 5.55
C VAL A 115 -7.84 -8.20 4.31
N GLU A 116 -8.14 -7.17 3.51
CA GLU A 116 -9.05 -7.33 2.38
C GLU A 116 -8.40 -8.06 1.19
N ALA A 117 -7.11 -7.85 0.95
CA ALA A 117 -6.36 -8.58 -0.08
C ALA A 117 -6.29 -10.06 0.25
N THR A 118 -6.02 -10.45 1.51
CA THR A 118 -6.07 -11.86 1.92
C THR A 118 -7.45 -12.46 1.67
N ARG A 119 -8.51 -11.75 2.07
CA ARG A 119 -9.88 -12.23 1.88
C ARG A 119 -10.23 -12.40 0.40
N ARG A 120 -9.87 -11.43 -0.45
CA ARG A 120 -10.23 -11.42 -1.89
C ARG A 120 -9.35 -12.33 -2.73
N TRP A 121 -8.08 -12.52 -2.37
CA TRP A 121 -7.09 -13.22 -3.18
C TRP A 121 -6.76 -14.63 -2.64
N ALA A 122 -7.46 -15.08 -1.60
CA ALA A 122 -7.33 -16.44 -1.07
C ALA A 122 -7.51 -17.52 -2.15
N GLY A 123 -8.44 -17.34 -3.09
CA GLY A 123 -8.66 -18.27 -4.20
C GLY A 123 -7.49 -18.37 -5.17
N ASP A 124 -6.60 -17.37 -5.21
CA ASP A 124 -5.38 -17.37 -6.01
C ASP A 124 -4.17 -17.92 -5.24
N GLY A 125 -4.36 -18.41 -4.00
CA GLY A 125 -3.26 -18.84 -3.12
C GLY A 125 -2.40 -17.69 -2.59
N ILE A 126 -2.91 -16.45 -2.60
CA ILE A 126 -2.17 -15.27 -2.15
C ILE A 126 -2.61 -14.89 -0.73
N VAL A 127 -1.63 -14.71 0.15
CA VAL A 127 -1.86 -14.20 1.52
C VAL A 127 -1.18 -12.85 1.70
N ALA A 128 -1.89 -11.88 2.27
CA ALA A 128 -1.36 -10.56 2.57
C ALA A 128 -1.29 -10.31 4.08
N ASN A 129 -0.12 -9.94 4.59
CA ASN A 129 0.08 -9.62 6.01
C ASN A 129 0.50 -8.16 6.15
N ALA A 130 0.02 -7.51 7.22
CA ALA A 130 0.55 -6.22 7.65
C ALA A 130 1.60 -6.43 8.73
N VAL A 131 2.68 -5.63 8.70
CA VAL A 131 3.73 -5.66 9.72
C VAL A 131 4.07 -4.26 10.18
N ASN A 132 4.17 -4.07 11.50
CA ASN A 132 4.82 -2.90 12.08
C ASN A 132 6.22 -3.34 12.55
N PRO A 133 7.31 -2.77 12.01
CA PRO A 133 8.67 -3.20 12.36
C PRO A 133 9.13 -2.72 13.75
N GLY A 134 8.34 -1.88 14.44
CA GLY A 134 8.76 -1.24 15.69
C GLY A 134 9.57 0.04 15.43
N GLY A 135 10.31 0.48 16.45
CA GLY A 135 11.28 1.56 16.28
C GLY A 135 12.48 1.06 15.49
N VAL A 136 12.80 1.73 14.38
CA VAL A 136 13.95 1.40 13.53
C VAL A 136 14.96 2.54 13.66
N ALA A 137 16.21 2.19 13.98
CA ALA A 137 17.33 3.11 14.17
C ALA A 137 18.10 3.34 12.87
#